data_AF-U6M5H1-F1
#
_entry.id   AF-U6M5H1-F1
#
_cell.length_a   1.000
_cell.length_b   1.000
_cell.length_c   1.000
_cell.angle_alpha   90.00
_cell.angle_beta   90.00
_cell.angle_gamma   90.00
#
_symmetry.space_group_name_H-M   'P 1'
#
loop_
_entity.id
_entity.type
_entity.pdbx_description
1 polymer ?
#
loop_
_entity_poly.entity_id
_entity_poly.type
_entity_poly.pdbx_seq_one_letter_code
_entity_poly.pdbx_strand_id
1 'polypeptide(L)'
;VVFDKFKNLMGGRVRIMLTGSAPLDPQTLERMRAFFCCWIVEGYGMTETMGASFLTWNVYDNSPGQVGGVLPCLEFCLLDVSETMNKYSIRDPIPKGELCVRGSTVFAGYFRNKKETDSVIDKDGWFHTGDIAALLPNGGVQIIDRKKNIFKLAQLVLALSCIDRVYSGEYVAPEKIEAVYMHSRFVVQCFVFGFSSETSLVAVVVADPDQTLQWVRETRGAAAAEAHTFAEWLEDPEVQRIIQEDMQQVAKKQGLKGFELARKVYFRTEQFTVENGLLTPTFKLKRHYAQEVFAAQIKEMYEKIHKEQQSA
;
A
#
# COMPACT_ATOMS: atom_id res chain seq x y z
N VAL A 1 -10.32 32.72 -5.60
CA VAL A 1 -9.37 31.65 -5.98
C VAL A 1 -9.97 30.33 -5.52
N VAL A 2 -9.98 29.28 -6.37
CA VAL A 2 -10.75 28.04 -6.14
C VAL A 2 -10.35 27.29 -4.87
N PHE A 3 -9.07 27.34 -4.49
CA PHE A 3 -8.50 26.58 -3.37
C PHE A 3 -8.41 27.33 -2.03
N ASP A 4 -8.83 28.60 -1.96
CA ASP A 4 -8.75 29.41 -0.72
C ASP A 4 -9.56 28.80 0.43
N LYS A 5 -10.66 28.11 0.12
CA LYS A 5 -11.49 27.45 1.13
C LYS A 5 -10.70 26.39 1.92
N PHE A 6 -9.94 25.55 1.22
CA PHE A 6 -9.12 24.51 1.85
C PHE A 6 -7.94 25.10 2.62
N LYS A 7 -7.32 26.14 2.08
CA LYS A 7 -6.27 26.89 2.77
C LYS A 7 -6.77 27.50 4.09
N ASN A 8 -7.98 28.05 4.09
CA ASN A 8 -8.60 28.65 5.28
C ASN A 8 -9.02 27.60 6.32
N LEU A 9 -9.39 26.39 5.90
CA LEU A 9 -9.68 25.28 6.82
C LEU A 9 -8.48 24.96 7.73
N MET A 10 -7.26 25.08 7.20
CA MET A 10 -6.00 24.88 7.93
C MET A 10 -5.44 26.17 8.59
N GLY A 11 -6.25 27.23 8.68
CA GLY A 11 -5.85 28.50 9.30
C GLY A 11 -5.06 29.46 8.40
N GLY A 12 -4.99 29.22 7.10
CA GLY A 12 -4.55 30.21 6.10
C GLY A 12 -3.03 30.44 5.99
N ARG A 13 -2.24 29.91 6.92
CA ARG A 13 -0.80 30.24 7.08
C ARG A 13 0.15 29.06 6.90
N VAL A 14 -0.36 27.89 6.49
CA VAL A 14 0.48 26.72 6.23
C VAL A 14 1.35 26.96 5.00
N ARG A 15 2.66 26.71 5.14
CA ARG A 15 3.66 26.89 4.08
C ARG A 15 4.26 25.56 3.62
N ILE A 16 4.47 24.65 4.57
CA ILE A 16 5.10 23.34 4.36
C ILE A 16 4.29 22.31 5.14
N MET A 17 4.04 21.17 4.53
CA MET A 17 3.54 19.97 5.19
C MET A 17 4.56 18.84 5.00
N LEU A 18 4.64 17.94 5.97
CA LEU A 18 5.47 16.75 5.90
C LEU A 18 4.58 15.52 6.01
N THR A 19 4.78 14.57 5.10
CA THR A 19 4.14 13.25 5.12
C THR A 19 5.22 12.19 5.23
N GLY A 20 4.89 11.07 5.85
CA GLY A 20 5.84 9.97 6.02
C GLY A 20 5.21 8.81 6.78
N SER A 21 6.04 7.91 7.27
CA SER A 21 5.66 6.65 7.91
C SER A 21 5.09 5.59 6.95
N ALA A 22 4.14 5.93 6.08
CA ALA A 22 3.52 5.00 5.13
C ALA A 22 3.70 5.49 3.69
N PRO A 23 3.72 4.59 2.69
CA PRO A 23 3.75 5.00 1.29
C PRO A 23 2.50 5.84 0.98
N LEU A 24 2.71 6.99 0.33
CA LEU A 24 1.63 7.84 -0.16
C LEU A 24 1.51 7.63 -1.67
N ASP A 25 0.27 7.47 -2.14
CA ASP A 25 0.02 7.34 -3.57
C ASP A 25 0.39 8.65 -4.32
N PRO A 26 1.10 8.56 -5.47
CA PRO A 26 1.50 9.71 -6.26
C PRO A 26 0.38 10.68 -6.62
N GLN A 27 -0.79 10.18 -7.01
CA GLN A 27 -1.93 11.04 -7.39
C GLN A 27 -2.54 11.74 -6.18
N THR A 28 -2.56 11.05 -5.04
CA THR A 28 -3.01 11.64 -3.77
C THR A 28 -2.10 12.80 -3.37
N LEU A 29 -0.78 12.62 -3.45
CA LEU A 29 0.18 13.68 -3.18
C LEU A 29 0.00 14.89 -4.11
N GLU A 30 -0.17 14.67 -5.42
CA GLU A 30 -0.43 15.74 -6.38
C GLU A 30 -1.71 16.51 -6.04
N ARG A 31 -2.79 15.80 -5.71
CA ARG A 31 -4.05 16.43 -5.27
C ARG A 31 -3.88 17.22 -3.98
N MET A 32 -3.19 16.67 -2.99
CA MET A 32 -2.95 17.38 -1.72
C MET A 32 -2.14 18.66 -1.95
N ARG A 33 -1.09 18.61 -2.79
CA ARG A 33 -0.31 19.80 -3.16
C ARG A 33 -1.19 20.87 -3.82
N ALA A 34 -2.10 20.48 -4.72
CA ALA A 34 -3.05 21.39 -5.35
C ALA A 34 -4.06 21.97 -4.35
N PHE A 35 -4.68 21.13 -3.50
CA PHE A 35 -5.71 21.56 -2.56
C PHE A 35 -5.18 22.49 -1.47
N PHE A 36 -4.04 22.15 -0.86
CA PHE A 36 -3.48 22.92 0.25
C PHE A 36 -2.64 24.12 -0.23
N CYS A 37 -2.32 24.18 -1.52
CA CYS A 37 -1.49 25.24 -2.10
C CYS A 37 -0.16 25.40 -1.35
N CYS A 38 0.39 24.29 -0.85
CA CYS A 38 1.61 24.26 -0.05
C CYS A 38 2.54 23.15 -0.52
N TRP A 39 3.82 23.29 -0.19
CA TRP A 39 4.80 22.26 -0.49
C TRP A 39 4.64 21.10 0.49
N ILE A 40 4.47 19.90 -0.05
CA ILE A 40 4.35 18.66 0.74
C ILE A 40 5.62 17.84 0.51
N VAL A 41 6.36 17.67 1.60
CA VAL A 41 7.62 16.91 1.66
C VAL A 41 7.30 15.48 2.05
N GLU A 42 7.71 14.52 1.22
CA GLU A 42 7.67 13.11 1.57
C GLU A 42 8.96 12.72 2.30
N GLY A 43 8.79 12.04 3.43
CA GLY A 43 9.89 11.56 4.25
C GLY A 43 9.78 10.07 4.54
N TYR A 44 10.88 9.36 4.30
CA TYR A 44 11.04 7.98 4.73
C TYR A 44 11.97 7.92 5.92
N GLY A 45 11.63 7.06 6.86
CA GLY A 45 12.33 6.93 8.12
C GLY A 45 11.71 5.85 9.00
N MET A 46 12.46 5.43 10.01
CA MET A 46 12.03 4.44 10.98
C MET A 46 12.55 4.78 12.38
N THR A 47 12.08 4.04 13.39
CA THR A 47 12.47 4.26 14.78
C THR A 47 13.97 4.03 14.96
N GLU A 48 14.49 3.01 14.28
CA GLU A 48 15.89 2.58 14.28
C GLU A 48 16.83 3.61 13.64
N THR A 49 16.29 4.56 12.87
CA THR A 49 17.03 5.68 12.26
C THR A 49 16.74 7.03 12.92
N MET A 50 16.09 7.03 14.08
CA MET A 50 15.69 8.23 14.83
C MET A 50 14.86 9.22 14.00
N GLY A 51 13.89 8.69 13.24
CA GLY A 51 13.02 9.49 12.38
C GLY A 51 13.44 9.48 10.92
N ALA A 52 13.42 10.64 10.26
CA ALA A 52 13.65 10.75 8.82
C ALA A 52 15.08 10.33 8.43
N SER A 53 15.18 9.50 7.40
CA SER A 53 16.43 9.13 6.73
C SER A 53 16.53 9.71 5.32
N PHE A 54 15.39 9.86 4.65
CA PHE A 54 15.27 10.42 3.30
C PHE A 54 14.18 11.48 3.29
N LEU A 55 14.39 12.55 2.53
CA LEU A 55 13.41 13.61 2.31
C LEU A 55 13.43 14.09 0.86
N THR A 56 12.25 14.44 0.34
CA THR A 56 12.14 15.26 -0.88
C THR A 56 12.51 16.72 -0.58
N TRP A 57 13.81 17.00 -0.44
CA TRP A 57 14.32 18.31 0.00
C TRP A 57 14.24 19.40 -1.08
N ASN A 58 14.22 19.02 -2.35
CA ASN A 58 14.22 19.98 -3.44
C ASN A 58 12.80 20.56 -3.63
N VAL A 59 12.63 21.84 -3.30
CA VAL A 59 11.38 22.61 -3.52
C VAL A 59 10.93 22.65 -4.98
N TYR A 60 11.86 22.41 -5.92
CA TYR A 60 11.60 22.38 -7.35
C TYR A 60 11.39 20.95 -7.89
N ASP A 61 11.68 19.92 -7.09
CA ASP A 61 11.39 18.53 -7.46
C ASP A 61 10.00 18.14 -6.93
N ASN A 62 9.04 18.18 -7.85
CA ASN A 62 7.67 17.76 -7.58
C ASN A 62 7.40 16.33 -8.06
N SER A 63 8.42 15.56 -8.45
CA SER A 63 8.22 14.20 -8.95
C SER A 63 7.63 13.32 -7.84
N PRO A 64 6.40 12.80 -8.02
CA PRO A 64 5.74 12.03 -6.97
C PRO A 64 6.22 10.57 -6.95
N GLY A 65 5.97 9.87 -5.84
CA GLY A 65 6.29 8.45 -5.72
C GLY A 65 7.76 8.15 -5.43
N GLN A 66 8.49 9.12 -4.88
CA GLN A 66 9.86 8.98 -4.40
C GLN A 66 10.01 9.70 -3.05
N VAL A 67 10.92 9.21 -2.22
CA VAL A 67 11.22 9.77 -0.89
C VAL A 67 12.41 10.74 -0.93
N GLY A 68 12.90 11.05 -2.14
CA GLY A 68 13.95 12.00 -2.38
C GLY A 68 15.34 11.47 -2.00
N GLY A 69 16.17 12.37 -1.49
CA GLY A 69 17.58 12.09 -1.18
C GLY A 69 17.81 11.77 0.29
N VAL A 70 18.94 11.12 0.56
CA VAL A 70 19.40 10.82 1.93
C VAL A 70 19.72 12.10 2.71
N LEU A 71 19.45 12.10 4.01
CA LEU A 71 19.87 13.21 4.87
C LEU A 71 21.39 13.32 4.96
N PRO A 72 21.96 14.53 5.14
CA PRO A 72 23.41 14.73 5.19
C PRO A 72 24.15 13.98 6.32
N CYS A 73 23.42 13.52 7.34
CA CYS A 73 23.96 12.78 8.49
C CYS A 73 24.02 11.26 8.27
N LEU A 74 23.63 10.79 7.08
CA LEU A 74 23.49 9.39 6.70
C LEU A 74 24.15 9.12 5.33
N GLU A 75 24.65 7.90 5.20
CA GLU A 75 25.04 7.25 3.96
C GLU A 75 24.07 6.10 3.68
N PHE A 76 23.83 5.76 2.42
CA PHE A 76 23.01 4.61 2.06
C PHE A 76 23.65 3.79 0.95
N CYS A 77 23.28 2.52 0.89
CA CYS A 77 23.60 1.63 -0.22
C CYS A 77 22.40 0.72 -0.53
N LEU A 78 22.39 0.16 -1.72
CA LEU A 78 21.45 -0.89 -2.13
C LEU A 78 22.20 -2.21 -2.19
N LEU A 79 21.70 -3.22 -1.49
CA LEU A 79 22.24 -4.57 -1.54
C LEU A 79 21.38 -5.45 -2.43
N ASP A 80 22.03 -6.28 -3.25
CA ASP A 80 21.35 -7.30 -4.04
C ASP A 80 20.61 -8.26 -3.11
N VAL A 81 19.33 -8.48 -3.40
CA VAL A 81 18.52 -9.42 -2.62
C VAL A 81 18.36 -10.68 -3.44
N SER A 82 19.22 -11.66 -3.16
CA SER A 82 19.20 -12.98 -3.80
C SER A 82 18.31 -13.99 -3.07
N GLU A 83 18.05 -13.75 -1.77
CA GLU A 83 17.31 -14.65 -0.88
C GLU A 83 15.79 -14.47 -0.97
N THR A 84 15.31 -13.28 -1.35
CA THR A 84 13.88 -13.08 -1.61
C THR A 84 13.49 -13.63 -2.97
N MET A 85 12.25 -14.08 -3.11
CA MET A 85 11.75 -14.63 -4.37
C MET A 85 11.91 -13.66 -5.56
N ASN A 86 12.05 -12.36 -5.36
CA ASN A 86 12.53 -11.39 -6.35
C ASN A 86 14.06 -11.28 -6.33
N LYS A 87 14.72 -11.62 -7.44
CA LYS A 87 16.11 -11.19 -7.68
C LYS A 87 16.10 -9.71 -8.02
N TYR A 88 16.19 -8.87 -7.01
CA TYR A 88 16.48 -7.46 -7.23
C TYR A 88 17.98 -7.31 -7.37
N SER A 89 18.41 -6.75 -8.49
CA SER A 89 19.81 -6.45 -8.71
C SER A 89 20.03 -4.96 -8.87
N ILE A 90 21.11 -4.49 -8.27
CA ILE A 90 21.70 -3.18 -8.54
C ILE A 90 22.13 -3.02 -10.00
N ARG A 91 22.21 -4.11 -10.76
CA ARG A 91 22.57 -4.13 -12.19
C ARG A 91 21.39 -3.95 -13.13
N ASP A 92 20.16 -3.91 -12.60
CA ASP A 92 18.98 -3.62 -13.39
C ASP A 92 19.05 -2.19 -13.97
N PRO A 93 18.35 -1.88 -15.08
CA PRO A 93 18.33 -0.53 -15.65
C PRO A 93 17.92 0.56 -14.65
N ILE A 94 17.10 0.19 -13.68
CA ILE A 94 16.82 0.96 -12.47
C ILE A 94 17.33 0.10 -11.30
N PRO A 95 18.44 0.47 -10.64
CA PRO A 95 19.01 -0.31 -9.56
C PRO A 95 18.00 -0.54 -8.44
N LYS A 96 17.77 -1.81 -8.08
CA LYS A 96 16.84 -2.20 -7.02
C LYS A 96 17.53 -3.13 -6.04
N GLY A 97 17.25 -2.96 -4.76
CA GLY A 97 17.83 -3.80 -3.72
C GLY A 97 17.28 -3.49 -2.34
N GLU A 98 17.79 -4.19 -1.34
CA GLU A 98 17.54 -3.88 0.05
C GLU A 98 18.26 -2.58 0.41
N LEU A 99 17.51 -1.63 0.95
CA LEU A 99 18.02 -0.36 1.40
C LEU A 99 18.79 -0.56 2.72
N CYS A 100 20.06 -0.21 2.72
CA CYS A 100 20.88 -0.20 3.93
C CYS A 100 21.37 1.22 4.20
N VAL A 101 21.39 1.61 5.47
CA VAL A 101 21.78 2.97 5.88
C VAL A 101 22.84 2.91 6.97
N ARG A 102 23.71 3.91 7.00
CA ARG A 102 24.75 4.05 8.01
C ARG A 102 24.92 5.52 8.38
N GLY A 103 25.08 5.82 9.65
CA GLY A 103 25.42 7.17 10.10
C GLY A 103 24.95 7.46 11.51
N SER A 104 25.05 8.74 11.89
CA SER A 104 24.90 9.19 13.27
C SER A 104 23.49 9.04 13.85
N THR A 105 22.46 8.90 13.02
CA THR A 105 21.07 8.75 13.48
C THR A 105 20.62 7.30 13.63
N VAL A 106 21.45 6.34 13.21
CA VAL A 106 21.19 4.91 13.42
C VAL A 106 21.32 4.60 14.92
N PHE A 107 20.31 3.95 15.47
CA PHE A 107 20.27 3.54 16.87
C PHE A 107 21.44 2.63 17.28
N ALA A 108 21.72 2.56 18.58
CA ALA A 108 22.77 1.69 19.12
C ALA A 108 22.38 0.19 19.14
N GLY A 109 21.12 -0.13 18.86
CA GLY A 109 20.57 -1.49 18.91
C GLY A 109 19.36 -1.65 19.82
N TYR A 110 18.83 -2.86 19.87
CA TYR A 110 17.66 -3.21 20.67
C TYR A 110 18.04 -3.45 22.14
N PHE A 111 17.25 -2.87 23.05
CA PHE A 111 17.49 -2.99 24.50
C PHE A 111 17.48 -4.46 24.95
N ARG A 112 18.60 -4.90 25.53
CA ARG A 112 18.83 -6.28 26.02
C ARG A 112 18.66 -7.38 24.96
N ASN A 113 18.67 -7.04 23.68
CA ASN A 113 18.53 -8.02 22.60
C ASN A 113 19.66 -7.89 21.59
N LYS A 114 20.84 -8.36 22.00
CA LYS A 114 22.04 -8.33 21.17
C LYS A 114 21.89 -9.19 19.92
N LYS A 115 21.22 -10.34 20.02
CA LYS A 115 21.01 -11.25 18.88
C LYS A 115 20.26 -10.56 17.74
N GLU A 116 19.15 -9.87 18.03
CA GLU A 116 18.41 -9.14 17.00
C GLU A 116 19.20 -7.91 16.52
N THR A 117 19.95 -7.24 17.39
CA THR A 117 20.81 -6.11 17.03
C THR A 117 21.87 -6.52 16.01
N ASP A 118 22.60 -7.60 16.30
CA ASP A 118 23.63 -8.16 15.43
C ASP A 118 23.05 -8.76 14.13
N SER A 119 21.73 -8.96 14.06
CA SER A 119 21.05 -9.45 12.86
C SER A 119 20.66 -8.34 11.88
N VAL A 120 20.54 -7.10 12.37
CA VAL A 120 20.14 -5.94 11.56
C VAL A 120 21.25 -4.93 11.35
N ILE A 121 22.30 -4.93 12.18
CA ILE A 121 23.51 -4.12 11.98
C ILE A 121 24.66 -5.06 11.64
N ASP A 122 25.26 -4.88 10.46
CA ASP A 122 26.39 -5.70 10.03
C ASP A 122 27.72 -5.26 10.69
N LYS A 123 28.79 -6.00 10.37
CA LYS A 123 30.13 -5.73 10.91
C LYS A 123 30.74 -4.42 10.41
N ASP A 124 30.27 -3.91 9.28
CA ASP A 124 30.74 -2.66 8.65
C ASP A 124 29.90 -1.44 9.09
N GLY A 125 28.92 -1.66 9.98
CA GLY A 125 28.05 -0.65 10.58
C GLY A 125 26.83 -0.29 9.72
N TRP A 126 26.52 -1.08 8.69
CA TRP A 126 25.30 -0.90 7.90
C TRP A 126 24.09 -1.47 8.62
N PHE A 127 23.06 -0.65 8.72
CA PHE A 127 21.76 -1.05 9.20
C PHE A 127 20.88 -1.49 8.04
N HIS A 128 20.48 -2.76 8.07
CA HIS A 128 19.57 -3.40 7.13
C HIS A 128 18.12 -3.00 7.45
N THR A 129 17.53 -2.15 6.62
CA THR A 129 16.17 -1.62 6.87
C THR A 129 15.08 -2.67 6.68
N GLY A 130 15.38 -3.75 5.93
CA GLY A 130 14.38 -4.72 5.49
C GLY A 130 13.39 -4.16 4.49
N ASP A 131 13.67 -3.00 3.87
CA ASP A 131 12.86 -2.37 2.83
C ASP A 131 13.54 -2.48 1.47
N ILE A 132 12.75 -2.71 0.44
CA ILE A 132 13.21 -2.74 -0.95
C ILE A 132 13.05 -1.35 -1.54
N ALA A 133 14.14 -0.82 -2.10
CA ALA A 133 14.14 0.49 -2.73
C ALA A 133 14.72 0.43 -4.15
N ALA A 134 14.31 1.39 -4.96
CA ALA A 134 14.83 1.66 -6.29
C ALA A 134 15.56 3.00 -6.31
N LEU A 135 16.73 3.05 -6.94
CA LEU A 135 17.42 4.31 -7.24
C LEU A 135 16.96 4.81 -8.61
N LEU A 136 16.23 5.92 -8.62
CA LEU A 136 15.70 6.53 -9.82
C LEU A 136 16.79 7.31 -10.59
N PRO A 137 16.64 7.51 -11.92
CA PRO A 137 17.63 8.23 -12.72
C PRO A 137 17.88 9.68 -12.31
N ASN A 138 16.94 10.32 -11.61
CA ASN A 138 17.07 11.66 -11.04
C ASN A 138 17.88 11.68 -9.73
N GLY A 139 18.35 10.52 -9.25
CA GLY A 139 19.08 10.36 -7.98
C GLY A 139 18.18 10.23 -6.76
N GLY A 140 16.86 10.28 -6.93
CA GLY A 140 15.90 10.04 -5.85
C GLY A 140 15.72 8.56 -5.55
N VAL A 141 15.37 8.25 -4.31
CA VAL A 141 15.05 6.88 -3.88
C VAL A 141 13.54 6.68 -3.87
N GLN A 142 13.08 5.57 -4.42
CA GLN A 142 11.69 5.12 -4.34
C GLN A 142 11.62 3.88 -3.47
N ILE A 143 10.77 3.91 -2.45
CA ILE A 143 10.47 2.74 -1.61
C ILE A 143 9.41 1.91 -2.33
N ILE A 144 9.71 0.63 -2.58
CA ILE A 144 8.82 -0.29 -3.28
C ILE A 144 7.89 -0.98 -2.28
N ASP A 145 8.47 -1.73 -1.33
CA ASP A 145 7.72 -2.46 -0.30
C ASP A 145 8.71 -3.03 0.76
N ARG A 146 8.18 -3.63 1.82
CA ARG A 146 8.93 -4.36 2.84
C ARG A 146 9.36 -5.73 2.30
N LYS A 147 10.61 -6.13 2.55
CA LYS A 147 11.19 -7.45 2.21
C LYS A 147 10.30 -8.62 2.68
N LYS A 148 9.62 -8.46 3.82
CA LYS A 148 8.71 -9.47 4.41
C LYS A 148 7.27 -9.44 3.86
N ASN A 149 6.84 -8.36 3.22
CA ASN A 149 5.45 -8.20 2.75
C ASN A 149 5.26 -8.57 1.28
N ILE A 150 6.33 -8.74 0.50
CA ILE A 150 6.25 -9.18 -0.90
C ILE A 150 5.97 -10.69 -0.94
N PHE A 151 4.82 -11.08 -1.48
CA PHE A 151 4.49 -12.49 -1.73
C PHE A 151 4.31 -12.78 -3.23
N LYS A 152 4.59 -14.02 -3.62
CA LYS A 152 4.45 -14.53 -4.99
C LYS A 152 3.14 -15.30 -5.10
N LEU A 153 2.28 -14.95 -6.06
CA LEU A 153 1.10 -15.76 -6.40
C LEU A 153 1.55 -17.07 -7.08
N ALA A 154 0.93 -18.20 -6.73
CA ALA A 154 1.16 -19.45 -7.46
C ALA A 154 0.47 -19.36 -8.83
N GLN A 155 1.10 -19.92 -9.86
CA GLN A 155 0.45 -20.10 -11.15
C GLN A 155 0.26 -21.59 -11.41
N LEU A 156 -0.98 -21.96 -11.75
CA LEU A 156 -1.35 -23.29 -12.24
C LEU A 156 -0.66 -23.50 -13.59
N VAL A 157 0.39 -24.32 -13.61
CA VAL A 157 0.95 -24.88 -14.84
C VAL A 157 0.00 -25.98 -15.28
N LEU A 158 -0.94 -25.66 -16.18
CA LEU A 158 -1.52 -26.65 -17.08
C LEU A 158 -1.06 -26.34 -18.50
N ALA A 159 -0.24 -27.27 -18.98
CA ALA A 159 0.50 -27.37 -20.22
C ALA A 159 -0.21 -26.87 -21.50
N LEU A 160 0.54 -26.34 -22.46
CA LEU A 160 1.04 -27.11 -23.62
C LEU A 160 1.93 -26.21 -24.53
N SER A 161 2.92 -26.86 -25.13
CA SER A 161 3.87 -26.41 -26.17
C SER A 161 4.82 -25.24 -25.88
N CYS A 162 6.09 -25.62 -25.69
CA CYS A 162 7.29 -25.15 -26.38
C CYS A 162 7.43 -23.67 -26.79
N ILE A 163 8.64 -23.15 -26.52
CA ILE A 163 9.31 -21.93 -27.03
C ILE A 163 9.35 -20.77 -26.01
N ASP A 164 10.54 -20.59 -25.42
CA ASP A 164 11.15 -19.33 -24.99
C ASP A 164 10.22 -18.21 -24.48
N ARG A 165 9.53 -18.46 -23.36
CA ARG A 165 9.04 -17.38 -22.50
C ARG A 165 9.57 -17.54 -21.09
N VAL A 166 10.42 -16.57 -20.74
CA VAL A 166 10.87 -16.18 -19.40
C VAL A 166 9.84 -16.56 -18.34
N TYR A 167 10.23 -17.42 -17.40
CA TYR A 167 9.49 -17.74 -16.19
C TYR A 167 9.38 -16.48 -15.30
N SER A 168 8.41 -15.61 -15.56
CA SER A 168 8.10 -14.43 -14.74
C SER A 168 6.82 -14.68 -13.95
N GLY A 169 6.94 -15.29 -12.76
CA GLY A 169 5.86 -15.22 -11.77
C GLY A 169 5.73 -13.75 -11.33
N GLU A 170 4.55 -13.17 -11.48
CA GLU A 170 4.37 -11.74 -11.24
C GLU A 170 4.18 -11.45 -9.73
N TYR A 171 4.86 -10.43 -9.22
CA TYR A 171 4.92 -10.10 -7.79
C TYR A 171 3.90 -9.03 -7.44
N VAL A 172 3.30 -9.15 -6.27
CA VAL A 172 2.21 -8.28 -5.82
C VAL A 172 2.66 -7.52 -4.57
N ALA A 173 2.63 -6.19 -4.65
CA ALA A 173 2.78 -5.28 -3.51
C ALA A 173 1.37 -4.91 -3.01
N PRO A 174 0.87 -5.49 -1.90
CA PRO A 174 -0.52 -5.29 -1.49
C PRO A 174 -0.79 -3.86 -1.04
N GLU A 175 0.19 -3.17 -0.43
CA GLU A 175 0.05 -1.77 0.01
C GLU A 175 -0.18 -0.82 -1.17
N LYS A 176 0.48 -1.06 -2.31
CA LYS A 176 0.24 -0.34 -3.56
C LYS A 176 -1.20 -0.52 -4.04
N ILE A 177 -1.72 -1.75 -3.99
CA ILE A 177 -3.07 -2.07 -4.46
C ILE A 177 -4.12 -1.45 -3.53
N GLU A 178 -3.90 -1.53 -2.21
CA GLU A 178 -4.74 -0.88 -1.20
C GLU A 178 -4.82 0.62 -1.44
N ALA A 179 -3.67 1.28 -1.67
CA ALA A 179 -3.60 2.70 -2.00
C ALA A 179 -4.36 3.06 -3.28
N VAL A 180 -4.30 2.21 -4.30
CA VAL A 180 -5.09 2.38 -5.53
C VAL A 180 -6.59 2.23 -5.27
N TYR A 181 -7.01 1.22 -4.51
CA TYR A 181 -8.43 1.00 -4.20
C TYR A 181 -9.05 2.11 -3.36
N MET A 182 -8.26 2.77 -2.50
CA MET A 182 -8.71 3.95 -1.74
C MET A 182 -9.05 5.17 -2.62
N HIS A 183 -8.77 5.15 -3.93
CA HIS A 183 -9.27 6.19 -4.86
C HIS A 183 -10.72 5.98 -5.31
N SER A 184 -11.30 4.80 -5.04
CA SER A 184 -12.72 4.57 -5.26
C SER A 184 -13.53 5.44 -4.30
N ARG A 185 -14.57 6.11 -4.80
CA ARG A 185 -15.45 6.94 -3.95
C ARG A 185 -16.17 6.14 -2.88
N PHE A 186 -16.26 4.82 -3.04
CA PHE A 186 -16.99 3.95 -2.12
C PHE A 186 -16.09 3.29 -1.08
N VAL A 187 -14.77 3.47 -1.14
CA VAL A 187 -13.82 2.74 -0.29
C VAL A 187 -13.15 3.69 0.70
N VAL A 188 -13.32 3.42 1.99
CA VAL A 188 -12.66 4.18 3.07
C VAL A 188 -11.34 3.52 3.46
N GLN A 189 -11.36 2.20 3.65
CA GLN A 189 -10.19 1.40 4.02
C GLN A 189 -10.21 0.09 3.26
N CYS A 190 -9.02 -0.42 2.92
CA CYS A 190 -8.87 -1.66 2.19
C CYS A 190 -7.71 -2.47 2.77
N PHE A 191 -7.91 -3.78 2.89
CA PHE A 191 -6.88 -4.75 3.24
C PHE A 191 -6.87 -5.84 2.17
N VAL A 192 -5.78 -5.90 1.41
CA VAL A 192 -5.56 -6.89 0.35
C VAL A 192 -4.72 -8.04 0.90
N PHE A 193 -5.14 -9.25 0.59
CA PHE A 193 -4.46 -10.47 0.99
C PHE A 193 -4.36 -11.45 -0.17
N GLY A 194 -3.25 -12.20 -0.19
CA GLY A 194 -3.00 -13.24 -1.18
C GLY A 194 -2.23 -14.40 -0.56
N PHE A 195 -2.72 -15.63 -0.72
CA PHE A 195 -1.91 -16.81 -0.44
C PHE A 195 -0.91 -17.06 -1.56
N SER A 196 0.29 -17.50 -1.20
CA SER A 196 1.29 -17.87 -2.20
C SER A 196 0.95 -19.12 -3.00
N SER A 197 -0.03 -19.90 -2.54
CA SER A 197 -0.59 -21.07 -3.24
C SER A 197 -1.69 -20.72 -4.24
N GLU A 198 -2.11 -19.46 -4.29
CA GLU A 198 -3.26 -19.01 -5.07
C GLU A 198 -2.85 -18.09 -6.21
N THR A 199 -3.64 -18.08 -7.28
CA THR A 199 -3.46 -17.21 -8.47
C THR A 199 -4.16 -15.86 -8.34
N SER A 200 -5.03 -15.71 -7.34
CA SER A 200 -5.96 -14.59 -7.22
C SER A 200 -5.83 -13.92 -5.85
N LEU A 201 -5.98 -12.60 -5.82
CA LEU A 201 -6.04 -11.81 -4.60
C LEU A 201 -7.46 -11.72 -4.07
N VAL A 202 -7.58 -11.54 -2.77
CA VAL A 202 -8.84 -11.21 -2.08
C VAL A 202 -8.67 -9.90 -1.31
N ALA A 203 -9.75 -9.18 -1.08
CA ALA A 203 -9.71 -7.93 -0.32
C ALA A 203 -10.81 -7.86 0.73
N VAL A 204 -10.50 -7.24 1.86
CA VAL A 204 -11.47 -6.80 2.87
C VAL A 204 -11.60 -5.29 2.73
N VAL A 205 -12.82 -4.82 2.45
CA VAL A 205 -13.11 -3.43 2.13
C VAL A 205 -14.09 -2.86 3.15
N VAL A 206 -13.75 -1.70 3.70
CA VAL A 206 -14.68 -0.88 4.48
C VAL A 206 -15.30 0.14 3.53
N ALA A 207 -16.60 0.02 3.31
CA ALA A 207 -17.33 0.90 2.41
C ALA A 207 -17.64 2.26 3.07
N ASP A 208 -17.68 3.32 2.26
CA ASP A 208 -18.03 4.66 2.70
C ASP A 208 -19.56 4.77 2.85
N PRO A 209 -20.09 5.01 4.06
CA PRO A 209 -21.52 5.06 4.28
C PRO A 209 -22.18 6.24 3.56
N ASP A 210 -21.55 7.40 3.54
CA ASP A 210 -22.13 8.60 2.95
C ASP A 210 -22.21 8.50 1.43
N GLN A 211 -21.11 8.06 0.79
CA GLN A 211 -21.05 7.89 -0.66
C GLN A 211 -21.92 6.74 -1.15
N THR A 212 -21.99 5.64 -0.39
CA THR A 212 -22.87 4.51 -0.71
C THR A 212 -24.35 4.93 -0.60
N LEU A 213 -24.74 5.56 0.51
CA LEU A 213 -26.12 6.04 0.70
C LEU A 213 -26.49 7.12 -0.32
N GLN A 214 -25.55 7.99 -0.69
CA GLN A 214 -25.78 8.97 -1.76
C GLN A 214 -26.11 8.28 -3.09
N TRP A 215 -25.34 7.26 -3.48
CA TRP A 215 -25.62 6.51 -4.70
C TRP A 215 -26.99 5.79 -4.66
N VAL A 216 -27.34 5.21 -3.50
CA VAL A 216 -28.65 4.58 -3.29
C VAL A 216 -29.76 5.62 -3.42
N ARG A 217 -29.60 6.83 -2.86
CA ARG A 217 -30.58 7.93 -3.00
C ARG A 217 -30.77 8.35 -4.45
N GLU A 218 -29.68 8.45 -5.21
CA GLU A 218 -29.70 8.85 -6.62
C GLU A 218 -30.36 7.78 -7.51
N THR A 219 -30.18 6.50 -7.19
CA THR A 219 -30.61 5.38 -8.05
C THR A 219 -31.98 4.81 -7.66
N ARG A 220 -32.23 4.65 -6.36
CA ARG A 220 -33.43 4.02 -5.79
C ARG A 220 -34.36 5.00 -5.07
N GLY A 221 -33.97 6.26 -4.94
CA GLY A 221 -34.75 7.32 -4.33
C GLY A 221 -34.50 7.48 -2.82
N ALA A 222 -34.76 8.69 -2.30
CA ALA A 222 -34.45 9.05 -0.92
C ALA A 222 -35.22 8.21 0.12
N ALA A 223 -36.48 7.87 -0.16
CA ALA A 223 -37.31 7.08 0.74
C ALA A 223 -36.79 5.64 0.91
N ALA A 224 -36.20 5.05 -0.13
CA ALA A 224 -35.60 3.73 -0.04
C ALA A 224 -34.30 3.77 0.79
N ALA A 225 -33.46 4.79 0.57
CA ALA A 225 -32.20 4.93 1.29
C ALA A 225 -32.37 5.07 2.81
N GLU A 226 -33.45 5.73 3.26
CA GLU A 226 -33.75 5.92 4.69
C GLU A 226 -34.51 4.74 5.32
N ALA A 227 -35.03 3.82 4.50
CA ALA A 227 -35.78 2.66 4.97
C ALA A 227 -34.89 1.53 5.49
N HIS A 228 -33.61 1.48 5.08
CA HIS A 228 -32.67 0.44 5.46
C HIS A 228 -31.43 1.05 6.11
N THR A 229 -30.86 0.30 7.06
CA THR A 229 -29.57 0.62 7.67
C THR A 229 -28.43 0.41 6.67
N PHE A 230 -27.30 1.07 6.90
CA PHE A 230 -26.11 0.91 6.07
C PHE A 230 -25.63 -0.55 5.99
N ALA A 231 -25.76 -1.31 7.09
CA ALA A 231 -25.39 -2.72 7.11
C ALA A 231 -26.24 -3.57 6.16
N GLU A 232 -27.56 -3.34 6.12
CA GLU A 232 -28.47 -4.02 5.20
C GLU A 232 -28.17 -3.66 3.74
N TRP A 233 -27.86 -2.39 3.48
CA TRP A 233 -27.44 -1.95 2.14
C TRP A 233 -26.15 -2.64 1.66
N LEU A 234 -25.22 -2.90 2.58
CA LEU A 234 -23.97 -3.57 2.25
C LEU A 234 -24.14 -5.06 1.93
N GLU A 235 -25.24 -5.67 2.36
CA GLU A 235 -25.63 -7.04 2.01
C GLU A 235 -26.33 -7.14 0.64
N ASP A 236 -26.82 -6.02 0.09
CA ASP A 236 -27.48 -5.99 -1.24
C ASP A 236 -26.46 -6.33 -2.35
N PRO A 237 -26.70 -7.39 -3.15
CA PRO A 237 -25.81 -7.79 -4.23
C PRO A 237 -25.56 -6.69 -5.28
N GLU A 238 -26.52 -5.80 -5.51
CA GLU A 238 -26.35 -4.70 -6.47
C GLU A 238 -25.41 -3.63 -5.94
N VAL A 239 -25.47 -3.33 -4.63
CA VAL A 239 -24.55 -2.41 -3.96
C VAL A 239 -23.14 -3.00 -3.96
N GLN A 240 -23.00 -4.28 -3.61
CA GLN A 240 -21.70 -4.96 -3.68
C GLN A 240 -21.12 -4.95 -5.10
N ARG A 241 -21.96 -5.19 -6.11
CA ARG A 241 -21.57 -5.16 -7.52
C ARG A 241 -21.07 -3.79 -7.95
N ILE A 242 -21.77 -2.70 -7.61
CA ILE A 242 -21.36 -1.36 -8.06
C ILE A 242 -20.05 -0.91 -7.40
N ILE A 243 -19.85 -1.25 -6.12
CA ILE A 243 -18.59 -0.95 -5.42
C ILE A 243 -17.45 -1.74 -6.07
N GLN A 244 -17.66 -3.03 -6.35
CA GLN A 244 -16.64 -3.86 -7.00
C GLN A 244 -16.33 -3.39 -8.43
N GLU A 245 -17.34 -2.94 -9.19
CA GLU A 245 -17.15 -2.38 -10.53
C GLU A 245 -16.34 -1.08 -10.49
N ASP A 246 -16.64 -0.17 -9.56
CA ASP A 246 -15.89 1.07 -9.37
C ASP A 246 -14.43 0.79 -8.99
N MET A 247 -14.20 -0.13 -8.04
CA MET A 247 -12.85 -0.58 -7.68
C MET A 247 -12.07 -1.13 -8.88
N GLN A 248 -12.71 -1.95 -9.74
CA GLN A 248 -12.07 -2.50 -10.94
C GLN A 248 -11.77 -1.41 -11.97
N GLN A 249 -12.66 -0.42 -12.14
CA GLN A 249 -12.43 0.70 -13.05
C GLN A 249 -11.26 1.57 -12.58
N VAL A 250 -11.22 1.89 -11.29
CA VAL A 250 -10.11 2.65 -10.68
C VAL A 250 -8.79 1.92 -10.83
N ALA A 251 -8.77 0.61 -10.55
CA ALA A 251 -7.58 -0.20 -10.69
C ALA A 251 -7.04 -0.24 -12.13
N LYS A 252 -7.92 -0.42 -13.12
CA LYS A 252 -7.55 -0.38 -14.55
C LYS A 252 -7.03 0.99 -14.96
N LYS A 253 -7.66 2.07 -14.51
CA LYS A 253 -7.25 3.45 -14.79
C LYS A 253 -5.87 3.78 -14.21
N GLN A 254 -5.56 3.21 -13.06
CA GLN A 254 -4.28 3.34 -12.35
C GLN A 254 -3.20 2.36 -12.87
N GLY A 255 -3.50 1.57 -13.90
CA GLY A 255 -2.55 0.67 -14.54
C GLY A 255 -2.23 -0.60 -13.73
N LEU A 256 -3.09 -0.99 -12.79
CA LEU A 256 -2.96 -2.30 -12.13
C LEU A 256 -3.18 -3.42 -13.15
N LYS A 257 -2.31 -4.43 -13.10
CA LYS A 257 -2.36 -5.59 -13.97
C LYS A 257 -3.45 -6.57 -13.52
N GLY A 258 -3.88 -7.47 -14.41
CA GLY A 258 -5.00 -8.38 -14.13
C GLY A 258 -4.84 -9.25 -12.87
N PHE A 259 -3.62 -9.68 -12.55
CA PHE A 259 -3.33 -10.45 -11.34
C PHE A 259 -3.20 -9.60 -10.07
N GLU A 260 -3.05 -8.27 -10.20
CA GLU A 260 -3.09 -7.32 -9.06
C GLU A 260 -4.53 -7.01 -8.65
N LEU A 261 -5.54 -7.49 -9.39
CA LEU A 261 -6.94 -7.25 -9.07
C LEU A 261 -7.47 -8.26 -8.04
N ALA A 262 -8.11 -7.76 -6.98
CA ALA A 262 -8.87 -8.56 -6.04
C ALA A 262 -10.06 -9.21 -6.75
N ARG A 263 -10.08 -10.54 -6.80
CA ARG A 263 -11.11 -11.33 -7.47
C ARG A 263 -12.40 -11.41 -6.65
N LYS A 264 -12.28 -11.49 -5.32
CA LYS A 264 -13.38 -11.43 -4.37
C LYS A 264 -13.11 -10.39 -3.30
N VAL A 265 -14.18 -9.75 -2.87
CA VAL A 265 -14.17 -8.69 -1.86
C VAL A 265 -15.15 -9.06 -0.76
N TYR A 266 -14.71 -8.96 0.49
CA TYR A 266 -15.56 -9.01 1.66
C TYR A 266 -15.80 -7.58 2.14
N PHE A 267 -17.06 -7.19 2.26
CA PHE A 267 -17.44 -5.86 2.70
C PHE A 267 -17.70 -5.84 4.21
N ARG A 268 -17.18 -4.81 4.88
CA ARG A 268 -17.34 -4.59 6.31
C ARG A 268 -17.87 -3.19 6.58
N THR A 269 -18.72 -3.06 7.59
CA THR A 269 -19.27 -1.79 8.07
C THR A 269 -18.36 -1.09 9.07
N GLU A 270 -17.71 -1.85 9.94
CA GLU A 270 -16.80 -1.33 10.97
C GLU A 270 -15.41 -0.99 10.41
N GLN A 271 -14.95 0.23 10.69
CA GLN A 271 -13.62 0.72 10.31
C GLN A 271 -12.48 0.00 11.06
N PHE A 272 -11.29 0.00 10.46
CA PHE A 272 -10.06 -0.38 11.14
C PHE A 272 -9.66 0.76 12.08
N THR A 273 -9.50 0.46 13.37
CA THR A 273 -9.17 1.45 14.40
C THR A 273 -8.03 0.97 15.28
N VAL A 274 -7.48 1.86 16.10
CA VAL A 274 -6.50 1.46 17.13
C VAL A 274 -7.20 0.67 18.24
N GLU A 275 -8.45 1.00 18.55
CA GLU A 275 -9.27 0.38 19.60
C GLU A 275 -9.60 -1.09 19.30
N ASN A 276 -9.92 -1.42 18.05
CA ASN A 276 -10.12 -2.81 17.63
C ASN A 276 -8.80 -3.54 17.31
N GLY A 277 -7.66 -2.92 17.60
CA GLY A 277 -6.33 -3.51 17.47
C GLY A 277 -5.82 -3.65 16.04
N LEU A 278 -6.64 -3.40 15.02
CA LEU A 278 -6.28 -3.56 13.60
C LEU A 278 -5.28 -2.50 13.13
N LEU A 279 -5.29 -1.31 13.74
CA LEU A 279 -4.30 -0.28 13.47
C LEU A 279 -3.25 -0.17 14.58
N THR A 280 -2.04 0.22 14.19
CA THR A 280 -1.00 0.73 15.08
C THR A 280 -1.35 2.16 15.56
N PRO A 281 -0.74 2.68 16.63
CA PRO A 281 -0.92 4.08 17.05
C PRO A 281 -0.59 5.10 15.96
N THR A 282 0.22 4.72 14.96
CA THR A 282 0.52 5.53 13.76
C THR A 282 -0.45 5.26 12.60
N PHE A 283 -1.63 4.72 12.87
CA PHE A 283 -2.69 4.41 11.91
C PHE A 283 -2.32 3.45 10.76
N LYS A 284 -1.24 2.67 10.92
CA LYS A 284 -0.87 1.61 9.96
C LYS A 284 -1.58 0.31 10.28
N LEU A 285 -2.01 -0.42 9.26
CA LEU A 285 -2.65 -1.72 9.41
C LEU A 285 -1.67 -2.78 9.93
N LYS A 286 -2.06 -3.48 11.01
CA LYS A 286 -1.34 -4.65 11.52
C LYS A 286 -1.73 -5.89 10.71
N ARG A 287 -1.07 -6.12 9.58
CA ARG A 287 -1.43 -7.16 8.60
C ARG A 287 -1.55 -8.57 9.19
N HIS A 288 -0.62 -8.98 10.05
CA HIS A 288 -0.67 -10.29 10.71
C HIS A 288 -1.93 -10.46 11.57
N TYR A 289 -2.26 -9.45 12.38
CA TYR A 289 -3.45 -9.48 13.21
C TYR A 289 -4.73 -9.39 12.37
N ALA A 290 -4.74 -8.54 11.33
CA ALA A 290 -5.86 -8.47 10.38
C ALA A 290 -6.10 -9.82 9.68
N GLN A 291 -5.04 -10.54 9.31
CA GLN A 291 -5.15 -11.88 8.73
C GLN A 291 -5.80 -12.87 9.72
N GLU A 292 -5.45 -12.82 11.00
CA GLU A 292 -6.06 -13.68 12.03
C GLU A 292 -7.54 -13.35 12.24
N VAL A 293 -7.88 -12.05 12.33
CA VAL A 293 -9.26 -11.58 12.52
C VAL A 293 -10.15 -11.96 11.33
N PHE A 294 -9.63 -11.82 10.10
CA PHE A 294 -10.38 -12.09 8.87
C PHE A 294 -10.13 -13.48 8.28
N ALA A 295 -9.52 -14.40 9.03
CA ALA A 295 -9.12 -15.72 8.52
C ALA A 295 -10.31 -16.51 7.96
N ALA A 296 -11.46 -16.47 8.62
CA ALA A 296 -12.66 -17.17 8.19
C ALA A 296 -13.21 -16.61 6.87
N GLN A 297 -13.31 -15.28 6.75
CA GLN A 297 -13.81 -14.58 5.57
C GLN A 297 -12.85 -14.74 4.38
N ILE A 298 -11.54 -14.66 4.63
CA ILE A 298 -10.50 -14.93 3.62
C ILE A 298 -10.66 -16.35 3.08
N LYS A 299 -10.82 -17.34 3.97
CA LYS A 299 -11.02 -18.74 3.56
C LYS A 299 -12.29 -18.91 2.73
N GLU A 300 -13.41 -18.32 3.16
CA GLU A 300 -14.67 -18.38 2.43
C GLU A 300 -14.56 -17.77 1.02
N MET A 301 -13.86 -16.64 0.88
CA MET A 301 -13.61 -16.02 -0.43
C MET A 301 -12.82 -16.93 -1.36
N TYR A 302 -11.78 -17.60 -0.85
CA TYR A 302 -11.01 -18.57 -1.63
C TYR A 302 -11.81 -19.81 -2.00
N GLU A 303 -12.62 -20.36 -1.09
CA GLU A 303 -13.52 -21.48 -1.39
C GLU A 303 -14.52 -21.13 -2.50
N LYS A 304 -15.06 -19.90 -2.51
CA LYS A 304 -15.92 -19.41 -3.61
C LYS A 304 -15.15 -19.32 -4.93
N ILE A 305 -13.91 -18.82 -4.92
CA ILE A 305 -13.06 -18.74 -6.11
C ILE A 305 -12.79 -20.14 -6.67
N HIS A 306 -12.47 -21.13 -5.82
CA HIS A 306 -12.21 -22.50 -6.26
C HIS A 306 -13.46 -23.15 -6.87
N LYS A 307 -14.64 -22.94 -6.29
CA LYS A 307 -15.91 -23.43 -6.85
C LYS A 307 -16.21 -22.84 -8.23
N GLU A 308 -15.96 -21.54 -8.40
CA GLU A 308 -16.13 -20.86 -9.69
C GLU A 308 -15.14 -21.37 -10.75
N GLN A 309 -13.90 -21.68 -10.36
CA GLN A 309 -12.89 -22.24 -11.27
C GLN A 309 -13.16 -23.70 -11.66
N GLN A 310 -13.86 -24.47 -10.83
CA GLN A 310 -14.28 -25.85 -11.14
C GLN A 310 -15.55 -25.91 -12.00
N SER A 311 -16.32 -24.82 -12.04
CA SER A 311 -17.58 -24.72 -12.78
C SER A 311 -17.43 -24.07 -14.16
N ALA A 312 -16.23 -23.59 -14.49
CA ALA A 312 -15.87 -22.93 -15.75
C ALA A 312 -14.96 -23.84 -16.60
#